data_AF-A0AAW9JL45-F1
#
_entry.id   AF-A0AAW9JL45-F1
#
_cell.length_a   1.000
_cell.length_b   1.000
_cell.length_c   1.000
_cell.angle_alpha   90.00
_cell.angle_beta   90.00
_cell.angle_gamma   90.00
#
_symmetry.space_group_name_H-M   'P 1'
#
loop_
_entity.id
_entity.type
_entity.pdbx_description
1 polymer ?
#
loop_
_entity_poly.entity_id
_entity_poly.type
_entity_poly.pdbx_seq_one_letter_code
_entity_poly.pdbx_strand_id
1 'polypeptide(L)' 'MPNKKEKMRAIPTPLKVLIVIVVIILTFLIGAMIGFGLLGDGNPFAVFSQNTWEHIFSFFTKGPKN' A
#
# COMPACT_ATOMS: atom_id res chain seq x y z
N MET A 1 29.46 -19.46 -39.45
CA MET A 1 28.02 -19.47 -39.13
C MET A 1 27.85 -19.05 -37.67
N PRO A 2 27.33 -17.85 -37.35
CA PRO A 2 27.19 -17.44 -35.95
C PRO A 2 25.88 -17.98 -35.35
N ASN A 3 26.02 -18.72 -34.25
CA ASN A 3 24.94 -19.37 -33.51
C ASN A 3 24.10 -18.31 -32.76
N LYS A 4 22.90 -18.05 -33.28
CA LYS A 4 21.91 -17.10 -32.74
C LYS A 4 21.13 -17.72 -31.58
N LYS A 5 21.80 -18.12 -30.50
CA LYS A 5 21.16 -18.65 -29.30
C LYS A 5 21.88 -18.18 -28.06
N GLU A 6 21.68 -16.93 -27.60
CA GLU A 6 22.04 -16.60 -26.20
C GLU A 6 21.59 -15.25 -25.63
N LYS A 7 20.65 -14.53 -26.26
CA LYS A 7 20.03 -13.37 -25.60
C LYS A 7 18.53 -13.51 -25.49
N MET A 8 18.07 -14.64 -24.96
CA MET A 8 16.83 -14.60 -24.17
C MET A 8 17.19 -14.03 -22.81
N ARG A 9 17.26 -12.69 -22.71
CA ARG A 9 17.23 -12.04 -21.40
C ARG A 9 15.87 -12.37 -20.81
N ALA A 10 15.86 -13.41 -19.98
CA ALA A 10 14.75 -13.71 -19.10
C ALA A 10 14.39 -12.42 -18.36
N ILE A 11 13.09 -12.11 -18.36
CA ILE A 11 12.40 -11.01 -17.69
C ILE A 11 13.31 -10.22 -16.74
N PRO A 12 13.54 -8.91 -16.98
CA PRO A 12 14.41 -8.10 -16.14
C PRO A 12 14.00 -8.24 -14.67
N THR A 13 14.96 -8.69 -13.83
CA THR A 13 14.80 -8.92 -12.39
C THR A 13 14.12 -7.77 -11.62
N PRO A 14 14.38 -6.46 -11.90
CA PRO A 14 13.72 -5.38 -11.17
C PRO A 14 12.21 -5.27 -11.45
N LEU A 15 11.72 -5.73 -12.60
CA LEU A 15 10.29 -5.67 -12.92
C LEU A 15 9.47 -6.56 -11.97
N LYS A 16 10.03 -7.72 -11.60
CA LYS A 16 9.39 -8.63 -10.63
C LYS A 16 9.27 -7.99 -9.24
N VAL A 17 10.31 -7.28 -8.81
CA VAL A 17 10.32 -6.57 -7.52
C VAL A 17 9.28 -5.43 -7.50
N LEU A 18 9.18 -4.67 -8.60
CA LEU A 18 8.18 -3.61 -8.73
C LEU A 18 6.75 -4.18 -8.59
N ILE A 19 6.45 -5.31 -9.23
CA ILE A 19 5.14 -5.96 -9.12
C ILE A 19 4.83 -6.34 -7.67
N VAL A 20 5.79 -6.92 -6.95
CA VAL A 20 5.61 -7.29 -5.53
C VAL A 20 5.32 -6.05 -4.68
N ILE A 21 6.06 -4.95 -4.88
CA ILE A 21 5.82 -3.69 -4.16
C ILE A 21 4.41 -3.16 -4.43
N VAL A 22 3.97 -3.16 -5.68
CA VAL A 22 2.61 -2.73 -6.04
C VAL A 22 1.55 -3.59 -5.35
N VAL A 23 1.72 -4.91 -5.34
CA VAL A 23 0.79 -5.83 -4.65
C VAL A 23 0.74 -5.56 -3.14
N ILE A 24 1.88 -5.30 -2.51
CA ILE A 24 1.95 -4.94 -1.08
C ILE A 24 1.18 -3.65 -0.81
N ILE A 25 1.41 -2.61 -1.62
CA ILE A 25 0.72 -1.32 -1.47
C ILE A 25 -0.80 -1.50 -1.65
N LEU A 26 -1.22 -2.25 -2.67
CA LEU A 26 -2.64 -2.52 -2.90
C LEU A 26 -3.27 -3.29 -1.74
N THR A 27 -2.58 -4.32 -1.22
CA THR A 27 -3.08 -5.12 -0.09
C THR A 27 -3.17 -4.27 1.17
N PHE A 28 -2.19 -3.41 1.42
CA PHE A 28 -2.20 -2.45 2.53
C PHE A 28 -3.36 -1.46 2.42
N LEU A 29 -3.57 -0.87 1.23
CA LEU A 29 -4.69 0.03 0.99
C LEU A 29 -6.02 -0.67 1.21
N ILE A 30 -6.22 -1.86 0.64
CA ILE A 30 -7.46 -2.64 0.83
C ILE A 30 -7.67 -2.97 2.31
N GLY A 31 -6.63 -3.42 3.01
CA GLY A 31 -6.68 -3.69 4.45
C GLY A 31 -7.02 -2.45 5.27
N ALA A 32 -6.43 -1.30 4.92
CA ALA A 32 -6.75 -0.02 5.55
C ALA A 32 -8.18 0.43 5.24
N MET A 33 -8.67 0.26 4.01
CA MET A 33 -10.05 0.58 3.62
C MET A 33 -11.06 -0.29 4.38
N ILE A 34 -10.76 -1.57 4.58
CA ILE A 34 -11.59 -2.47 5.39
C ILE A 34 -11.52 -2.09 6.87
N GLY A 35 -10.31 -1.82 7.39
CA GLY A 35 -10.12 -1.40 8.77
C GLY A 35 -10.85 -0.09 9.08
N PHE A 36 -10.75 0.91 8.21
CA PHE A 36 -11.48 2.18 8.32
C PHE A 36 -12.97 2.07 8.05
N GLY A 37 -13.36 1.24 7.09
CA GLY A 37 -14.77 1.00 6.80
C GLY A 37 -15.49 0.32 7.96
N LEU A 38 -14.79 -0.55 8.70
CA LEU A 38 -15.34 -1.26 9.86
C LEU A 38 -15.18 -0.51 11.20
N LEU A 39 -14.07 0.20 11.43
CA LEU A 39 -13.76 0.88 12.70
C LEU A 39 -13.96 2.41 12.66
N GLY A 40 -14.12 3.01 11.48
CA GLY A 40 -14.27 4.46 11.28
C GLY A 40 -15.65 4.86 10.77
N ASP A 41 -15.73 6.00 10.06
CA ASP A 41 -16.98 6.62 9.59
C ASP A 41 -17.72 5.86 8.46
N GLY A 42 -17.34 4.62 8.16
CA GLY A 42 -17.99 3.79 7.15
C GLY A 42 -17.66 4.14 5.69
N ASN A 43 -16.82 5.14 5.42
CA ASN A 43 -16.36 5.46 4.07
C ASN A 43 -14.98 4.85 3.78
N PRO A 44 -14.88 3.79 2.96
CA PRO A 44 -13.61 3.13 2.67
C PRO A 44 -12.62 4.05 1.91
N PHE A 45 -13.09 5.07 1.19
CA PHE A 45 -12.20 6.02 0.50
C PHE A 45 -11.59 7.07 1.44
N ALA A 46 -12.02 7.12 2.71
CA ALA A 46 -11.49 8.06 3.69
C ALA A 46 -9.98 7.88 3.93
N VAL A 47 -9.41 6.70 3.67
CA VAL A 47 -7.95 6.46 3.77
C VAL A 47 -7.09 7.38 2.91
N PHE A 48 -7.66 7.94 1.83
CA PHE A 48 -6.99 8.91 0.96
C PHE A 48 -7.16 10.36 1.43
N SER A 49 -8.00 10.60 2.43
CA SER A 49 -8.27 11.92 2.99
C SER A 49 -7.26 12.25 4.10
N GLN A 50 -6.73 13.47 4.09
CA GLN A 50 -5.84 13.93 5.15
C GLN A 50 -6.53 14.01 6.52
N ASN A 51 -7.83 14.33 6.54
CA ASN A 51 -8.63 14.39 7.78
C ASN A 51 -8.64 13.06 8.55
N THR A 52 -8.57 11.94 7.83
CA THR A 52 -8.51 10.60 8.43
C THR A 52 -7.20 10.36 9.18
N TRP A 53 -6.09 10.82 8.61
CA TRP A 53 -4.79 10.76 9.27
C TRP A 53 -4.73 11.69 10.48
N GLU A 54 -5.29 12.89 10.40
CA GLU A 54 -5.42 13.80 11.55
C GLU A 54 -6.21 13.16 12.69
N HIS A 55 -7.31 12.46 12.38
CA HIS A 55 -8.08 11.72 13.37
C HIS A 55 -7.27 10.58 14.01
N ILE A 56 -6.53 9.79 13.21
CA ILE A 56 -5.62 8.76 13.74
C ILE A 56 -4.57 9.37 14.67
N PHE A 57 -3.86 10.40 14.20
CA PHE A 57 -2.82 11.05 14.97
C PHE A 57 -3.36 11.68 16.25
N SER A 58 -4.63 12.15 16.22
CA SER A 58 -5.29 12.65 17.41
C SER A 58 -5.35 11.63 18.55
N PHE A 59 -5.49 10.33 18.25
CA PHE A 59 -5.43 9.27 19.27
C PHE A 59 -4.06 9.16 19.93
N PHE A 60 -2.98 9.36 19.18
CA PHE A 60 -1.61 9.28 19.69
C PHE A 60 -1.18 10.58 20.39
N THR A 61 -1.61 11.74 19.89
CA THR A 61 -1.23 13.04 20.46
C THR A 61 -2.05 13.41 21.68
N LYS A 62 -3.29 12.93 21.79
CA LYS A 62 -4.14 13.16 22.97
C LYS A 62 -3.85 12.05 24.00
N GLY A 63 -2.62 12.05 24.50
CA GLY A 63 -2.29 11.35 25.75
C GLY A 63 -3.21 11.80 26.88
N PRO A 64 -3.42 10.97 27.92
CA PRO A 64 -4.36 11.24 28.99
C PRO A 64 -4.13 12.66 29.52
N LYS A 65 -5.17 13.49 29.48
CA LYS A 65 -5.18 14.75 30.21
C LYS A 65 -5.42 14.41 31.67
N ASN A 66 -4.33 14.21 32.41
CA ASN A 66 -4.29 14.31 33.86
C ASN A 66 -3.61 15.62 34.25
#